data_AF-A0AA47MWZ5-F1
#
_entry.id   AF-A0AA47MWZ5-F1
#
_cell.length_a   1.000
_cell.length_b   1.000
_cell.length_c   1.000
_cell.angle_alpha   90.00
_cell.angle_beta   90.00
_cell.angle_gamma   90.00
#
_symmetry.space_group_name_H-M   'P 1'
#
loop_
_entity.id
_entity.type
_entity.pdbx_description
1 polymer ?
#
loop_
_entity_poly.entity_id
_entity_poly.type
_entity_poly.pdbx_seq_one_letter_code
_entity_poly.pdbx_strand_id
1 'polypeptide(L)'
;MLMRSYGEFQHVIRKKCNTATAAKERETAWENIAAPVNVCNPAGEKRTWQQLKMKYKNIVQTANRKKADARKMGGGPAPPPLTEAEELALSQNIGRPVAEGIPGGRSSSESTPQDLLDGSDRLMSRENDKHG
;
A
#
# COMPACT_ATOMS: atom_id res chain seq x y z
N MET A 1 -12.83 14.98 4.12
CA MET A 1 -12.99 15.83 2.91
C MET A 1 -12.71 15.07 1.61
N LEU A 2 -11.45 14.71 1.28
CA LEU A 2 -11.09 14.13 -0.03
C LEU A 2 -12.01 12.99 -0.54
N MET A 3 -12.22 11.94 0.26
CA MET A 3 -13.04 10.80 -0.17
C MET A 3 -14.51 11.18 -0.41
N ARG A 4 -15.05 12.13 0.35
CA ARG A 4 -16.43 12.60 0.20
C ARG A 4 -16.59 13.38 -1.11
N SER A 5 -15.73 14.38 -1.34
CA SER A 5 -15.71 15.16 -2.59
C SER A 5 -15.44 14.28 -3.82
N TYR A 6 -14.58 13.26 -3.71
CA TYR A 6 -14.40 12.30 -4.81
C TYR A 6 -15.70 11.58 -5.19
N GLY A 7 -16.53 11.23 -4.21
CA GLY A 7 -17.80 10.54 -4.43
C GLY A 7 -18.76 11.30 -5.35
N GLU A 8 -18.74 12.64 -5.29
CA GLU A 8 -19.57 13.53 -6.13
C GLU A 8 -19.12 13.48 -7.60
N PHE A 9 -17.80 13.51 -7.84
CA PHE A 9 -17.22 13.54 -9.18
C PHE A 9 -16.86 12.15 -9.74
N GLN A 10 -17.16 11.07 -9.03
CA GLN A 10 -16.73 9.72 -9.41
C GLN A 10 -17.18 9.34 -10.82
N HIS A 11 -18.36 9.80 -11.25
CA HIS A 11 -18.96 9.48 -12.54
C HIS A 11 -18.15 10.08 -13.70
N VAL A 12 -17.61 11.29 -13.54
CA VAL A 12 -16.69 11.93 -14.50
C VAL A 12 -15.34 11.22 -14.49
N ILE A 13 -14.78 11.00 -13.30
CA ILE A 13 -13.43 10.45 -13.15
C ILE A 13 -13.34 9.00 -13.65
N ARG A 14 -14.40 8.21 -13.48
CA ARG A 14 -14.46 6.79 -13.87
C ARG A 14 -14.91 6.56 -15.31
N LYS A 15 -15.39 7.59 -16.01
CA LYS A 15 -15.87 7.47 -17.38
C LYS A 15 -14.77 6.90 -18.29
N LYS A 16 -15.06 5.77 -18.94
CA LYS A 16 -14.15 5.12 -19.91
C LYS A 16 -14.19 5.87 -21.25
N CYS A 17 -13.60 7.05 -21.28
CA CYS A 17 -13.48 7.88 -22.47
C CYS A 17 -12.09 8.54 -22.52
N ASN A 18 -11.42 8.47 -23.66
CA ASN A 18 -10.05 8.94 -23.86
C ASN A 18 -9.95 10.21 -24.73
N THR A 19 -11.08 10.87 -25.01
CA THR A 19 -11.06 12.13 -25.75
C THR A 19 -10.35 13.21 -24.94
N ALA A 20 -9.74 14.18 -25.65
CA ALA A 20 -9.10 15.34 -25.02
C ALA A 20 -10.09 16.10 -24.12
N THR A 21 -11.35 16.24 -24.54
CA THR A 21 -12.43 16.83 -23.74
C THR A 21 -12.65 16.07 -22.44
N ALA A 22 -12.76 14.73 -22.48
CA ALA A 22 -12.92 13.92 -21.27
C ALA A 22 -11.69 14.00 -20.35
N ALA A 23 -10.49 14.17 -20.90
CA ALA A 23 -9.29 14.39 -20.10
C ALA A 23 -9.35 15.73 -19.33
N LYS A 24 -9.75 16.82 -20.01
CA LYS A 24 -9.95 18.13 -19.38
C LYS A 24 -11.05 18.12 -18.33
N GLU A 25 -12.19 17.48 -18.62
CA GLU A 25 -13.28 17.32 -17.65
C GLU A 25 -12.82 16.64 -16.36
N ARG A 26 -11.97 15.61 -16.47
CA ARG A 26 -11.40 14.94 -15.31
C ARG A 26 -10.41 15.81 -14.54
N GLU A 27 -9.61 16.62 -15.23
CA GLU A 27 -8.71 17.58 -14.57
C GLU A 27 -9.51 18.60 -13.76
N THR A 28 -10.51 19.24 -14.38
CA THR A 28 -11.43 20.16 -13.71
C THR A 28 -12.14 19.51 -12.54
N ALA A 29 -12.55 18.25 -12.66
CA ALA A 29 -13.13 17.51 -11.54
C ALA A 29 -12.14 17.36 -10.36
N TRP A 30 -10.86 17.08 -10.63
CA TRP A 30 -9.84 17.01 -9.59
C TRP A 30 -9.51 18.38 -8.98
N GLU A 31 -9.57 19.46 -9.76
CA GLU A 31 -9.42 20.82 -9.25
C GLU A 31 -10.59 21.21 -8.33
N ASN A 32 -11.82 20.88 -8.72
CA ASN A 32 -13.02 21.09 -7.90
C ASN A 32 -12.99 20.28 -6.60
N ILE A 33 -12.34 19.12 -6.59
CA ILE A 33 -12.07 18.36 -5.36
C ILE A 33 -10.98 19.06 -4.52
N ALA A 34 -9.96 19.64 -5.15
CA ALA A 34 -8.84 20.29 -4.46
C ALA A 34 -9.26 21.56 -3.72
N ALA A 35 -10.16 22.36 -4.30
CA ALA A 35 -10.65 23.60 -3.71
C ALA A 35 -11.15 23.42 -2.26
N PRO A 36 -12.17 22.57 -1.96
CA PRO A 36 -12.66 22.38 -0.61
C PRO A 36 -11.64 21.73 0.31
N VAL A 37 -10.77 20.83 -0.20
CA VAL A 37 -9.73 20.20 0.62
C VAL A 37 -8.69 21.21 1.09
N ASN A 38 -8.32 22.17 0.24
CA ASN A 38 -7.39 23.24 0.59
C ASN A 38 -8.04 24.28 1.50
N VAL A 39 -9.33 24.60 1.31
CA VAL A 39 -10.09 25.48 2.21
C VAL A 39 -10.17 24.91 3.63
N CYS A 40 -10.37 23.60 3.78
CA CYS A 40 -10.40 22.94 5.09
C CYS A 40 -9.02 22.75 5.74
N ASN A 41 -7.94 23.11 5.05
CA ASN A 41 -6.58 23.00 5.58
C ASN A 41 -5.78 24.30 5.33
N PRO A 42 -6.24 25.45 5.86
CA PRO A 42 -5.65 26.75 5.54
C PRO A 42 -4.25 26.94 6.14
N ALA A 43 -3.93 26.21 7.21
CA ALA A 43 -2.62 26.25 7.88
C ALA A 43 -1.58 25.31 7.26
N GLY A 44 -1.98 24.42 6.35
CA GLY A 44 -1.07 23.49 5.70
C GLY A 44 -0.69 23.92 4.29
N GLU A 45 0.29 23.23 3.71
CA GLU A 45 0.68 23.44 2.32
C GLU A 45 -0.52 23.19 1.37
N LYS A 46 -0.72 24.12 0.44
CA LYS A 46 -1.75 23.99 -0.60
C LYS A 46 -1.44 22.77 -1.45
N ARG A 47 -2.38 21.83 -1.52
CA ARG A 47 -2.21 20.64 -2.35
C ARG A 47 -2.67 20.91 -3.77
N THR A 48 -1.86 20.48 -4.73
CA THR A 48 -2.28 20.45 -6.14
C THR A 48 -3.24 19.29 -6.39
N TRP A 49 -4.05 19.40 -7.46
CA TRP A 49 -4.97 18.34 -7.86
C TRP A 49 -4.23 17.02 -8.16
N GLN A 50 -2.99 17.09 -8.62
CA GLN A 50 -2.13 15.94 -8.90
C GLN A 50 -1.73 15.20 -7.61
N GLN A 51 -1.30 15.94 -6.58
CA GLN A 51 -0.96 15.37 -5.27
C GLN A 51 -2.19 14.70 -4.63
N LEU A 52 -3.36 15.33 -4.75
CA LEU A 52 -4.64 14.80 -4.27
C LEU A 52 -5.04 13.50 -4.99
N LYS A 53 -4.90 13.46 -6.31
CA LYS A 53 -5.08 12.24 -7.10
C LYS A 53 -4.16 11.11 -6.63
N MET A 54 -2.92 11.43 -6.28
CA MET A 54 -1.94 10.45 -5.81
C MET A 54 -2.30 9.93 -4.42
N LYS A 55 -2.69 10.83 -3.52
CA LYS A 55 -3.21 10.47 -2.20
C LYS A 55 -4.43 9.55 -2.30
N TYR A 56 -5.38 9.85 -3.20
CA TYR A 56 -6.52 8.97 -3.47
C TYR A 56 -6.06 7.57 -3.91
N LYS A 57 -5.14 7.47 -4.88
CA LYS A 57 -4.59 6.18 -5.33
C LYS A 57 -3.97 5.39 -4.17
N ASN A 58 -3.18 6.03 -3.31
CA ASN A 58 -2.53 5.38 -2.17
C ASN A 58 -3.55 4.85 -1.16
N ILE A 59 -4.62 5.61 -0.87
CA ILE A 59 -5.71 5.18 0.01
C ILE A 59 -6.40 3.95 -0.59
N VAL A 60 -6.79 4.00 -1.86
CA VAL A 60 -7.44 2.86 -2.55
C VAL A 60 -6.53 1.63 -2.57
N GLN A 61 -5.24 1.80 -2.85
CA GLN A 61 -4.28 0.69 -2.83
C GLN A 61 -4.14 0.08 -1.43
N THR A 62 -4.05 0.92 -0.40
CA THR A 62 -3.90 0.48 0.99
C THR A 62 -5.15 -0.26 1.46
N ALA A 63 -6.32 0.27 1.15
CA ALA A 63 -7.60 -0.35 1.48
C ALA A 63 -7.76 -1.72 0.78
N ASN A 64 -7.39 -1.81 -0.50
CA ASN A 64 -7.41 -3.07 -1.24
C ASN A 64 -6.40 -4.10 -0.68
N ARG A 65 -5.21 -3.66 -0.27
CA ARG A 65 -4.21 -4.52 0.37
C ARG A 65 -4.76 -5.09 1.68
N LYS A 66 -5.26 -4.23 2.58
CA LYS A 66 -5.87 -4.66 3.85
C LYS A 66 -7.03 -5.64 3.62
N LYS A 67 -7.88 -5.40 2.60
CA LYS A 67 -8.98 -6.31 2.22
C LYS A 67 -8.47 -7.66 1.70
N ALA A 68 -7.37 -7.67 0.93
CA ALA A 68 -6.76 -8.91 0.44
C ALA A 68 -6.11 -9.70 1.59
N ASP A 69 -5.39 -9.02 2.49
CA ASP A 69 -4.75 -9.63 3.66
C ASP A 69 -5.79 -10.26 4.60
N ALA A 70 -6.92 -9.56 4.82
CA ALA A 70 -8.06 -10.10 5.58
C ALA A 70 -8.63 -11.40 5.00
N ARG A 71 -8.63 -11.55 3.66
CA ARG A 71 -9.12 -12.76 2.98
C ARG A 71 -8.12 -13.92 3.01
N LYS A 72 -6.81 -13.62 3.09
CA LYS A 72 -5.74 -14.64 3.09
C LYS A 72 -5.54 -15.31 4.45
N MET A 73 -6.17 -14.79 5.49
CA MET A 73 -5.89 -15.22 6.86
C MET A 73 -6.72 -16.44 7.26
N GLY A 74 -6.24 -17.63 6.86
CA GLY A 74 -6.63 -18.90 7.44
C GLY A 74 -5.96 -19.12 8.80
N GLY A 75 -6.31 -18.30 9.81
CA GLY A 75 -5.93 -18.55 11.23
C GLY A 75 -4.89 -17.61 11.87
N GLY A 76 -4.56 -16.48 11.26
CA GLY A 76 -3.68 -15.43 11.84
C GLY A 76 -4.44 -14.34 12.63
N PRO A 77 -3.73 -13.45 13.35
CA PRO A 77 -4.34 -12.40 14.16
C PRO A 77 -5.11 -11.39 13.29
N ALA A 78 -6.31 -10.99 13.72
CA ALA A 78 -7.24 -10.12 13.00
C ALA A 78 -6.53 -8.92 12.32
N PRO A 79 -6.87 -8.60 11.05
CA PRO A 79 -6.23 -7.49 10.36
C PRO A 79 -6.55 -6.18 11.06
N PRO A 80 -5.65 -5.18 11.01
CA PRO A 80 -5.89 -3.88 11.63
C PRO A 80 -7.21 -3.26 11.12
N PRO A 81 -7.97 -2.56 11.99
CA PRO A 81 -9.20 -1.91 11.59
C PRO A 81 -8.94 -0.89 10.47
N LEU A 82 -9.94 -0.73 9.61
CA LEU A 82 -9.92 0.25 8.55
C LEU A 82 -10.20 1.65 9.13
N THR A 83 -9.57 2.66 8.54
CA THR A 83 -9.91 4.06 8.79
C THR A 83 -11.14 4.45 7.98
N GLU A 84 -11.89 5.49 8.40
CA GLU A 84 -13.07 6.00 7.69
C GLU A 84 -12.77 6.27 6.18
N ALA A 85 -11.57 6.78 5.89
CA ALA A 85 -11.15 7.05 4.52
C ALA A 85 -10.94 5.77 3.70
N GLU A 86 -10.42 4.71 4.32
CA GLU A 86 -10.23 3.40 3.66
C GLU A 86 -11.57 2.69 3.44
N GLU A 87 -12.48 2.74 4.42
CA GLU A 87 -13.83 2.18 4.28
C GLU A 87 -14.61 2.84 3.14
N LEU A 88 -14.60 4.18 3.09
CA LEU A 88 -15.25 4.95 2.04
C LEU A 88 -14.59 4.70 0.67
N ALA A 89 -13.27 4.50 0.63
CA ALA A 89 -12.58 4.11 -0.60
C ALA A 89 -13.00 2.72 -1.10
N LEU A 90 -13.20 1.75 -0.19
CA LEU A 90 -13.68 0.40 -0.56
C LEU A 90 -15.12 0.44 -1.08
N SER A 91 -16.01 1.19 -0.44
CA SER A 91 -17.40 1.32 -0.90
C SER A 91 -17.50 2.00 -2.27
N GLN A 92 -16.67 3.00 -2.53
CA GLN A 92 -16.60 3.69 -3.83
C GLN A 92 -15.98 2.84 -4.94
N ASN A 93 -15.22 1.78 -4.60
CA ASN A 93 -14.54 0.89 -5.56
C ASN A 93 -15.20 -0.49 -5.70
N ILE A 94 -16.43 -0.68 -5.20
CA ILE A 94 -17.19 -1.92 -5.40
C ILE A 94 -17.32 -2.20 -6.92
N GLY A 95 -16.95 -3.42 -7.33
CA GLY A 95 -17.00 -3.88 -8.72
C GLY A 95 -15.72 -3.66 -9.54
N ARG A 96 -14.65 -3.08 -8.98
CA ARG A 96 -13.32 -3.06 -9.63
C ARG A 96 -12.59 -4.38 -9.36
N PRO A 97 -11.92 -5.00 -10.35
CA PRO A 97 -11.03 -6.13 -10.08
C PRO A 97 -9.96 -5.68 -9.07
N VAL A 98 -9.94 -6.32 -7.91
CA VAL A 98 -8.81 -6.23 -6.99
C VAL A 98 -7.73 -7.08 -7.64
N ALA A 99 -6.62 -6.46 -8.05
CA ALA A 99 -5.47 -7.23 -8.49
C ALA A 99 -4.97 -8.00 -7.26
N GLU A 100 -5.29 -9.29 -7.18
CA GLU A 100 -4.74 -10.18 -6.17
C GLU A 100 -3.23 -10.24 -6.42
N GLY A 101 -2.44 -9.67 -5.51
CA GLY A 101 -0.99 -9.66 -5.62
C GLY A 101 -0.46 -11.08 -5.72
N ILE A 102 0.42 -11.31 -6.71
CA ILE A 102 1.17 -12.55 -6.92
C ILE A 102 1.74 -13.03 -5.57
N PRO A 103 1.49 -14.27 -5.14
CA PRO A 103 2.06 -14.80 -3.91
C PRO A 103 3.52 -15.14 -4.15
N GLY A 104 4.45 -14.34 -3.62
CA GLY A 104 5.88 -14.64 -3.78
C GLY A 104 6.83 -13.57 -3.30
N GLY A 105 6.85 -13.30 -1.99
CA GLY A 105 7.88 -12.50 -1.35
C GLY A 105 8.29 -13.12 -0.02
N ARG A 106 8.97 -14.27 -0.04
CA ARG A 106 9.64 -14.81 1.15
C ARG A 106 10.89 -13.96 1.37
N SER A 107 10.84 -13.02 2.31
CA SER A 107 12.04 -12.37 2.83
C SER A 107 12.71 -13.38 3.77
N SER A 108 13.81 -14.00 3.31
CA SER A 108 14.64 -14.83 4.18
C SER A 108 15.23 -13.92 5.25
N SER A 109 14.94 -14.20 6.52
CA SER A 109 15.48 -13.48 7.66
C SER A 109 17.00 -13.65 7.69
N GLU A 110 17.67 -12.52 7.61
CA GLU A 110 19.09 -12.30 7.86
C GLU A 110 19.46 -12.88 9.23
N SER A 111 20.48 -13.73 9.27
CA SER A 111 20.99 -14.35 10.49
C SER A 111 22.42 -13.90 10.72
N THR A 112 22.67 -13.38 11.93
CA THR A 112 23.92 -12.95 12.60
C THR A 112 24.02 -11.43 12.79
N PRO A 113 24.59 -10.92 13.91
CA PRO A 113 25.61 -11.57 14.75
C PRO A 113 25.53 -11.36 16.30
N GLN A 114 26.47 -12.03 17.00
CA GLN A 114 27.01 -11.74 18.35
C GLN A 114 26.28 -12.37 19.55
N ASP A 115 26.91 -12.95 20.58
CA ASP A 115 28.31 -13.20 20.95
C ASP A 115 28.34 -14.22 22.11
N LEU A 116 29.55 -14.64 22.51
CA LEU A 116 29.94 -15.09 23.86
C LEU A 116 30.17 -16.60 24.17
N LEU A 117 31.46 -16.97 24.04
CA LEU A 117 32.36 -17.67 24.98
C LEU A 117 31.88 -18.90 25.79
N ASP A 118 32.63 -20.00 25.67
CA ASP A 118 33.39 -20.72 26.73
C ASP A 118 33.80 -22.08 26.12
N GLY A 119 35.07 -22.42 25.88
CA GLY A 119 36.07 -22.71 26.90
C GLY A 119 36.21 -24.22 27.12
N SER A 120 37.40 -24.76 26.82
CA SER A 120 37.97 -26.05 27.31
C SER A 120 37.97 -27.29 26.39
N ASP A 121 39.15 -27.53 25.81
CA ASP A 121 39.94 -28.77 25.82
C ASP A 121 39.31 -30.13 25.49
N ARG A 122 39.78 -30.75 24.38
CA ARG A 122 40.52 -32.03 24.49
C ARG A 122 41.40 -32.34 23.28
N LEU A 123 42.69 -32.45 23.59
CA LEU A 123 43.83 -32.99 22.85
C LEU A 123 43.62 -34.43 22.30
N MET A 124 44.22 -34.74 21.14
CA MET A 124 45.00 -35.96 20.77
C MET A 124 45.13 -35.99 19.23
N SER A 125 46.24 -35.53 18.66
CA SER A 125 47.40 -36.35 18.31
C SER A 125 47.31 -37.04 16.92
N ARG A 126 48.21 -36.59 16.02
CA ARG A 126 49.25 -37.43 15.39
C ARG A 126 48.96 -38.15 14.04
N GLU A 127 49.75 -37.71 13.04
CA GLU A 127 50.49 -38.46 11.99
C GLU A 127 49.80 -39.15 10.78
N ASN A 128 50.26 -38.69 9.59
CA ASN A 128 50.92 -39.43 8.48
C ASN A 128 50.16 -40.23 7.41
N ASP A 129 50.74 -40.09 6.18
CA ASP A 129 50.76 -41.00 5.01
C ASP A 129 49.43 -41.19 4.23
N LYS A 130 49.37 -41.41 2.90
CA LYS A 130 50.29 -41.40 1.75
C LYS A 130 49.39 -41.61 0.50
N HIS A 131 49.78 -41.01 -0.63
CA HIS A 131 49.60 -41.45 -2.03
C HIS A 131 48.46 -42.42 -2.42
N GLY A 132 47.70 -41.97 -3.42
CA GLY A 132 47.04 -42.80 -4.43
C GLY A 132 46.95 -42.03 -5.73
#